data_AF-A0A7X1L8S2-F1
#
_entry.id   AF-A0A7X1L8S2-F1
#
_cell.length_a   1.000
_cell.length_b   1.000
_cell.length_c   1.000
_cell.angle_alpha   90.00
_cell.angle_beta   90.00
_cell.angle_gamma   90.00
#
_symmetry.space_group_name_H-M   'P 1'
#
loop_
_entity.id
_entity.type
_entity.pdbx_description
1 polymer ?
#
loop_
_entity_poly.entity_id
_entity_poly.type
_entity_poly.pdbx_seq_one_letter_code
_entity_poly.pdbx_strand_id
1 'polypeptide(L)'
;MTDKFNSVIECVRSKFAELCRSPKYTLTHLPKEMPEPGIYLFSEAGRALYVGWTNKLRKRLQYHTRNNHNQATFAFLLARHQDWQPQGELQAGGVTQTPSGKAGI
;
A
#
# COMPACT_ATOMS: atom_id res chain seq x y z
N MET A 1 7.55 2.21 31.17
CA MET A 1 6.90 2.93 30.05
C MET A 1 6.30 4.20 30.62
N THR A 2 6.55 5.35 29.99
CA THR A 2 6.11 6.67 30.46
C THR A 2 4.61 6.89 30.19
N ASP A 3 3.92 7.63 31.06
CA ASP A 3 2.48 7.93 30.93
C ASP A 3 2.10 8.54 29.58
N LYS A 4 3.02 9.34 29.00
CA LYS A 4 2.86 9.93 27.67
C LYS A 4 2.76 8.89 26.55
N PHE A 5 3.51 7.80 26.65
CA PHE A 5 3.44 6.71 25.66
C PHE A 5 2.08 5.99 25.76
N ASN A 6 1.64 5.68 26.98
CA ASN A 6 0.35 5.02 27.21
C ASN A 6 -0.81 5.85 26.68
N SER A 7 -0.79 7.17 26.89
CA SER A 7 -1.80 8.09 26.35
C SER A 7 -1.86 8.07 24.82
N VAL A 8 -0.69 8.04 24.14
CA VAL A 8 -0.63 7.94 22.67
C VAL A 8 -1.20 6.60 22.19
N ILE A 9 -0.84 5.49 22.85
CA ILE A 9 -1.38 4.17 22.50
C ILE A 9 -2.90 4.14 22.60
N GLU A 10 -3.47 4.75 23.64
CA GLU A 10 -4.92 4.79 23.81
C GLU A 10 -5.62 5.67 22.78
N CYS A 11 -4.98 6.77 22.38
CA CYS A 11 -5.45 7.57 21.24
C CYS A 11 -5.45 6.73 19.95
N VAL A 12 -4.40 5.93 19.70
CA VAL A 12 -4.30 5.07 18.52
C VAL A 12 -5.40 4.01 18.51
N ARG A 13 -5.70 3.37 19.65
CA ARG A 13 -6.80 2.39 19.74
C ARG A 13 -8.15 3.02 19.39
N SER A 14 -8.41 4.21 19.91
CA SER A 14 -9.64 4.95 19.62
C SER A 14 -9.77 5.27 18.13
N LYS A 15 -8.70 5.80 17.51
CA LYS A 15 -8.67 6.09 16.07
C LYS A 15 -8.78 4.84 15.21
N PHE A 16 -8.24 3.72 15.65
CA PHE A 16 -8.41 2.44 14.95
C PHE A 16 -9.87 2.02 14.92
N ALA A 17 -10.56 2.10 16.07
CA ALA A 17 -11.99 1.79 16.13
C ALA A 17 -12.84 2.74 15.27
N GLU A 18 -12.48 4.02 15.20
CA GLU A 18 -13.10 5.01 14.30
C GLU A 18 -12.89 4.63 12.83
N LEU A 19 -11.65 4.26 12.44
CA LEU A 19 -11.34 3.84 11.08
C LEU A 19 -12.14 2.60 10.66
N CYS A 20 -12.28 1.62 11.55
CA CYS A 20 -13.07 0.41 11.28
C CYS A 20 -14.57 0.67 11.12
N ARG A 21 -15.11 1.72 11.78
CA ARG A 21 -16.53 2.13 11.67
C ARG A 21 -16.79 3.10 10.53
N SER A 22 -15.73 3.67 9.96
CA SER A 22 -15.84 4.68 8.92
C SER A 22 -16.54 4.10 7.68
N PRO A 23 -17.31 4.91 6.94
CA PRO A 23 -17.95 4.46 5.71
C PRO A 23 -16.90 3.91 4.72
N LYS A 24 -17.24 2.79 4.08
CA LYS A 24 -16.40 2.23 3.03
C LYS A 24 -16.74 2.92 1.71
N TYR A 25 -15.73 3.43 1.04
CA TYR A 25 -15.89 4.09 -0.24
C TYR A 25 -15.33 3.21 -1.36
N THR A 26 -16.04 3.17 -2.49
CA THR A 26 -15.45 2.70 -3.74
C THR A 26 -14.72 3.87 -4.40
N LEU A 27 -13.75 3.57 -5.25
CA LEU A 27 -12.95 4.60 -5.95
C LEU A 27 -13.79 5.51 -6.84
N THR A 28 -14.90 4.97 -7.35
CA THR A 28 -15.91 5.69 -8.13
C THR A 28 -16.80 6.60 -7.29
N HIS A 29 -16.88 6.38 -5.97
CA HIS A 29 -17.74 7.10 -5.05
C HIS A 29 -16.95 7.69 -3.87
N LEU A 30 -15.84 8.37 -4.17
CA LEU A 30 -15.10 9.13 -3.15
C LEU A 30 -15.86 10.43 -2.82
N PRO A 31 -15.97 10.81 -1.54
CA PRO A 31 -16.59 12.08 -1.15
C PRO A 31 -15.80 13.26 -1.74
N LYS A 32 -16.48 14.39 -2.02
CA LYS A 32 -15.83 15.60 -2.58
C LYS A 32 -14.86 16.21 -1.58
N GLU A 33 -15.27 16.26 -0.32
CA GLU A 33 -14.44 16.69 0.79
C GLU A 33 -13.71 15.47 1.36
N MET A 34 -12.38 15.51 1.32
CA MET A 34 -11.54 14.50 1.94
C MET A 34 -10.38 15.18 2.66
N PRO A 35 -9.97 14.65 3.82
CA PRO A 35 -8.76 15.12 4.49
C PRO A 35 -7.53 14.91 3.59
N GLU A 36 -6.59 15.86 3.61
CA GLU A 36 -5.36 15.78 2.83
C GLU A 36 -4.39 14.73 3.42
N PRO A 37 -3.96 14.83 4.69
CA PRO A 37 -3.22 13.76 5.35
C PRO A 37 -4.18 12.71 5.94
N GLY A 38 -3.82 11.44 5.80
CA GLY A 38 -4.65 10.37 6.33
C GLY A 38 -4.07 8.98 6.16
N ILE A 39 -4.69 8.05 6.88
CA ILE A 39 -4.49 6.60 6.74
C ILE A 39 -5.62 6.07 5.85
N TYR A 40 -5.30 5.16 4.94
CA TYR A 40 -6.28 4.46 4.11
C TYR A 40 -6.09 2.95 4.19
N LEU A 41 -7.19 2.24 3.98
CA LEU A 41 -7.28 0.78 3.99
C LEU A 41 -7.95 0.31 2.70
N PHE A 42 -7.29 -0.58 1.95
CA PHE A 42 -7.95 -1.40 0.95
C PHE A 42 -8.36 -2.73 1.59
N SER A 43 -9.61 -3.11 1.36
CA SER A 43 -10.18 -4.35 1.88
C SER A 43 -11.08 -4.99 0.84
N GLU A 44 -11.13 -6.32 0.85
CA GLU A 44 -11.99 -7.13 -0.01
C GLU A 44 -12.71 -8.16 0.86
N ALA A 45 -14.03 -8.31 0.68
CA ALA A 45 -14.85 -9.22 1.48
C ALA A 45 -14.66 -9.08 3.01
N GLY A 46 -14.35 -7.87 3.50
CA GLY A 46 -14.10 -7.60 4.92
C GLY A 46 -12.67 -7.90 5.41
N ARG A 47 -11.80 -8.46 4.56
CA ARG A 47 -10.39 -8.69 4.86
C ARG A 47 -9.54 -7.49 4.45
N ALA A 48 -8.69 -7.01 5.36
CA ALA A 48 -7.70 -5.99 5.05
C ALA A 48 -6.63 -6.55 4.10
N LEU A 49 -6.43 -5.87 2.96
CA LEU A 49 -5.43 -6.22 1.96
C LEU A 49 -4.20 -5.33 2.04
N TYR A 50 -4.40 -4.03 2.32
CA TYR A 50 -3.30 -3.07 2.38
C TYR A 50 -3.68 -1.85 3.21
N VAL A 51 -2.74 -1.39 4.04
CA VAL A 51 -2.85 -0.14 4.80
C VAL A 51 -1.70 0.77 4.40
N GLY A 52 -2.01 2.04 4.19
CA GLY A 52 -1.00 3.05 3.89
C GLY A 52 -1.30 4.38 4.57
N TRP A 53 -0.26 5.21 4.68
CA TRP A 53 -0.36 6.59 5.13
C TRP A 53 0.13 7.53 4.03
N THR A 54 -0.45 8.73 3.97
CA THR A 54 -0.05 9.75 3.02
C THR A 54 -0.44 11.14 3.48
N ASN A 55 0.24 12.16 2.95
CA ASN A 55 -0.13 13.57 3.09
C ASN A 55 -1.09 14.06 1.98
N LYS A 56 -1.37 13.22 0.96
CA LYS A 56 -2.22 13.57 -0.19
C LYS A 56 -3.16 12.41 -0.54
N LEU A 57 -4.17 12.18 0.31
CA LEU A 57 -5.05 11.01 0.27
C LEU A 57 -5.70 10.76 -1.09
N ARG A 58 -6.38 11.76 -1.64
CA ARG A 58 -7.06 11.66 -2.96
C ARG A 58 -6.11 11.22 -4.06
N LYS A 59 -4.94 11.86 -4.12
CA LYS A 59 -3.93 11.61 -5.14
C LYS A 59 -3.35 10.20 -5.00
N ARG A 60 -3.09 9.77 -3.76
CA ARG A 60 -2.56 8.43 -3.46
C ARG A 60 -3.55 7.32 -3.83
N LEU A 61 -4.82 7.49 -3.49
CA LEU A 61 -5.87 6.54 -3.88
C LEU A 61 -5.96 6.38 -5.39
N GLN A 62 -5.91 7.47 -6.15
CA GLN A 62 -5.89 7.42 -7.62
C GLN A 62 -4.64 6.73 -8.19
N TYR A 63 -3.48 6.86 -7.55
CA TYR A 63 -2.23 6.24 -8.00
C TYR A 63 -2.24 4.72 -7.86
N HIS A 64 -2.90 4.20 -6.83
CA HIS A 64 -3.04 2.75 -6.66
C HIS A 64 -3.93 2.10 -7.70
N THR A 65 -4.70 2.89 -8.47
CA THR A 65 -5.80 2.39 -9.29
C THR A 65 -5.65 2.75 -10.77
N ARG A 66 -4.73 3.66 -11.10
CA ARG A 66 -4.38 3.99 -12.48
C ARG A 66 -3.32 3.02 -12.99
N ASN A 67 -3.40 2.70 -14.28
CA ASN A 67 -2.53 1.74 -14.98
C ASN A 67 -1.09 2.23 -15.23
N ASN A 68 -0.57 3.13 -14.39
CA ASN A 68 0.82 3.61 -14.52
C ASN A 68 1.74 2.72 -13.69
N HIS A 69 2.57 1.94 -14.40
CA HIS A 69 3.49 0.93 -13.86
C HIS A 69 4.33 1.43 -12.66
N ASN A 70 4.70 2.70 -12.62
CA ASN A 70 5.62 3.23 -11.62
C ASN A 70 4.95 3.63 -10.29
N GLN A 71 3.62 3.52 -10.15
CA GLN A 71 2.88 4.06 -8.99
C GLN A 71 1.89 3.06 -8.36
N ALA A 72 1.78 1.84 -8.91
CA ALA A 72 0.82 0.83 -8.50
C ALA A 72 1.36 -0.11 -7.40
N THR A 73 1.96 0.42 -6.32
CA THR A 73 2.55 -0.39 -5.24
C THR A 73 1.58 -1.43 -4.66
N PHE A 74 0.27 -1.14 -4.66
CA PHE A 74 -0.76 -2.08 -4.21
C PHE A 74 -0.91 -3.29 -5.16
N ALA A 75 -0.91 -3.08 -6.48
CA ALA A 75 -1.01 -4.16 -7.45
C ALA A 75 0.19 -5.12 -7.35
N PHE A 76 1.41 -4.58 -7.17
CA PHE A 76 2.60 -5.41 -6.94
C PHE A 76 2.52 -6.20 -5.63
N LEU A 77 2.03 -5.60 -4.54
CA LEU A 77 1.86 -6.31 -3.27
C LEU A 77 0.79 -7.41 -3.37
N LEU A 78 -0.30 -7.16 -4.09
CA LEU A 78 -1.36 -8.14 -4.32
C LEU A 78 -0.85 -9.30 -5.17
N ALA A 79 -0.14 -9.02 -6.27
CA ALA A 79 0.47 -10.05 -7.12
C ALA A 79 1.43 -10.94 -6.33
N ARG A 80 2.31 -10.35 -5.50
CA ARG A 80 3.21 -11.12 -4.60
C ARG A 80 2.47 -11.98 -3.59
N HIS A 81 1.28 -11.58 -3.16
CA HIS A 81 0.47 -12.36 -2.23
C HIS A 81 -0.29 -13.49 -2.93
N GLN A 82 -0.67 -13.32 -4.19
CA GLN A 82 -1.30 -14.35 -5.01
C GLN A 82 -0.29 -15.41 -5.48
N ASP A 83 0.91 -14.97 -5.86
CA ASP A 83 2.04 -15.82 -6.26
C ASP A 83 2.86 -16.30 -5.05
N TRP A 84 2.34 -16.16 -3.83
CA TRP A 84 3.04 -16.61 -2.62
C TRP A 84 3.18 -18.14 -2.63
N GLN A 85 4.35 -18.62 -3.05
CA GLN A 85 4.85 -19.96 -2.75
C GLN A 85 5.69 -19.91 -1.46
N PRO A 86 5.37 -20.71 -0.43
CA PRO A 86 6.20 -20.76 0.75
C PRO A 86 7.43 -21.62 0.46
N GLN A 87 8.51 -21.00 -0.07
CA GLN A 87 9.93 -21.31 0.16
C GLN A 87 10.81 -20.65 -0.90
N GLY A 88 11.89 -20.01 -0.47
CA GLY A 88 13.00 -19.58 -1.33
C GLY A 88 13.40 -18.13 -1.12
N GLU A 89 14.43 -17.93 -0.29
CA GLU A 89 15.34 -16.78 -0.26
C GLU A 89 15.25 -15.86 -1.49
N LEU A 90 14.78 -14.62 -1.30
CA LEU A 90 15.00 -13.56 -2.28
C LEU A 90 16.49 -13.22 -2.25
N GLN A 91 17.29 -13.89 -3.08
CA GLN A 91 18.57 -13.31 -3.49
C GLN A 91 18.27 -12.05 -4.28
N ALA A 92 18.78 -10.92 -3.78
CA ALA A 92 18.81 -9.67 -4.54
C ALA A 92 19.57 -9.94 -5.85
N GLY A 93 18.83 -10.10 -6.94
CA GLY A 93 19.38 -10.28 -8.28
C GLY A 93 20.27 -9.07 -8.61
N GLY A 94 21.58 -9.32 -8.61
CA GLY A 94 22.58 -8.37 -9.02
C GLY A 94 22.35 -7.90 -10.45
N VAL A 95 22.74 -6.65 -10.69
CA VAL A 95 22.89 -6.07 -12.01
C VAL A 95 23.89 -6.92 -12.81
N THR A 96 23.42 -7.83 -13.64
CA THR A 96 24.26 -8.38 -14.71
C THR A 96 24.21 -7.45 -15.90
N GLN A 97 25.27 -6.66 -16.02
CA GLN A 97 25.66 -6.02 -17.27
C GLN A 97 25.59 -7.05 -18.41
N THR A 98 24.94 -6.71 -19.51
CA THR A 98 25.07 -7.44 -20.78
C THR A 98 26.46 -7.15 -21.37
N PRO A 99 27.33 -8.15 -21.61
CA PRO A 99 28.39 -8.00 -22.59
C PRO A 99 27.81 -8.47 -23.93
N SER A 100 27.63 -7.56 -24.88
CA SER A 100 27.46 -7.98 -26.28
C SER A 100 28.50 -7.28 -27.13
N GLY A 101 29.68 -7.90 -27.16
CA GLY A 101 30.56 -7.84 -28.31
C GLY A 101 30.86 -9.28 -28.75
N LYS A 102 30.49 -9.65 -29.97
CA LYS A 102 31.45 -9.90 -31.06
C LYS A 102 30.82 -10.53 -32.33
N ALA A 103 31.38 -10.06 -33.45
CA ALA A 103 31.79 -10.78 -34.66
C ALA A 103 30.76 -11.15 -35.75
N GLY A 104 30.95 -10.50 -36.91
CA GLY A 104 31.33 -11.19 -38.16
C GLY A 104 30.20 -11.63 -39.08
N ILE A 105 30.04 -10.92 -40.21
CA ILE A 105 30.44 -11.38 -41.57
C ILE A 105 30.96 -10.15 -42.32
#